data_AF-A0A7Y4TAX2-F1
#
_entry.id   AF-A0A7Y4TAX2-F1
#
_cell.length_a   1.000
_cell.length_b   1.000
_cell.length_c   1.000
_cell.angle_alpha   90.00
_cell.angle_beta   90.00
_cell.angle_gamma   90.00
#
_symmetry.space_group_name_H-M   'P 1'
#
loop_
_entity.id
_entity.type
_entity.pdbx_description
1 polymer ?
#
loop_
_entity_poly.entity_id
_entity_poly.type
_entity_poly.pdbx_seq_one_letter_code
_entity_poly.pdbx_strand_id
1 'polypeptide(L)'
;MALFFDQAWFDARLKELGATRDDIARLLKLSTDQVSELWKDQRELRVADVQTLAAYLKVAAAEVASRAGISTPVPSEPKVVEERLQEMNERLTRIERMIVELKALVLQPPK
;
A
#
# COMPACT_ATOMS: atom_id res chain seq x y z
N MET A 1 10.08 24.09 -5.19
CA MET A 1 11.27 23.22 -5.34
C MET A 1 10.76 21.93 -5.95
N ALA A 2 11.18 21.59 -7.18
CA ALA A 2 10.71 20.36 -7.81
C ALA A 2 11.34 19.15 -7.09
N LEU A 3 10.52 18.25 -6.55
CA LEU A 3 10.99 16.92 -6.17
C LEU A 3 11.12 16.13 -7.47
N PHE A 4 12.37 15.95 -7.90
CA PHE A 4 12.74 15.02 -8.96
C PHE A 4 12.83 13.60 -8.39
N PHE A 5 12.90 12.60 -9.26
CA PHE A 5 13.14 11.21 -8.85
C PHE A 5 14.42 11.07 -8.00
N ASP A 6 14.26 10.61 -6.75
CA ASP A 6 15.34 10.44 -5.77
C ASP A 6 16.12 9.13 -6.04
N GLN A 7 16.97 9.18 -7.07
CA GLN A 7 17.79 8.04 -7.49
C GLN A 7 18.60 7.44 -6.34
N ALA A 8 19.19 8.30 -5.50
CA ALA A 8 20.06 7.88 -4.42
C ALA A 8 19.29 7.09 -3.35
N TRP A 9 18.08 7.53 -3.02
CA TRP A 9 17.20 6.81 -2.10
C TRP A 9 16.77 5.46 -2.67
N PHE A 10 16.34 5.40 -3.94
CA PHE A 10 15.93 4.14 -4.56
C PHE A 10 17.10 3.15 -4.66
N ASP A 11 18.29 3.62 -5.08
CA ASP A 11 19.48 2.77 -5.16
C ASP A 11 19.91 2.25 -3.77
N ALA A 12 19.83 3.09 -2.73
CA ALA A 12 20.12 2.68 -1.36
C ALA A 12 19.13 1.61 -0.87
N ARG A 13 17.82 1.80 -1.10
CA ARG A 13 16.81 0.81 -0.72
C ARG A 13 16.95 -0.51 -1.47
N LEU A 14 17.25 -0.47 -2.77
CA LEU A 14 17.54 -1.68 -3.54
C LEU A 14 18.75 -2.41 -2.98
N LYS A 15 19.82 -1.69 -2.66
CA LYS A 15 21.03 -2.27 -2.06
C LYS A 15 20.77 -2.95 -0.72
N GLU A 16 19.97 -2.34 0.15
CA GLU A 16 19.57 -2.93 1.44
C GLU A 16 18.79 -4.25 1.27
N LEU A 17 18.03 -4.39 0.18
CA LEU A 17 17.27 -5.58 -0.15
C LEU A 17 18.05 -6.60 -0.98
N GLY A 18 19.32 -6.31 -1.33
CA GLY A 18 20.10 -7.14 -2.26
C GLY A 18 19.52 -7.17 -3.68
N ALA A 19 18.73 -6.16 -4.04
CA ALA A 19 18.03 -6.03 -5.30
C ALA A 19 18.77 -5.10 -6.27
N THR A 20 18.38 -5.17 -7.53
CA THR A 20 18.95 -4.40 -8.64
C THR A 20 17.84 -3.66 -9.39
N ARG A 21 18.24 -2.72 -10.25
CA ARG A 21 17.28 -2.04 -11.16
C ARG A 21 16.65 -3.02 -12.17
N ASP A 22 17.32 -4.13 -12.49
CA ASP A 22 16.74 -5.19 -13.31
C ASP A 22 15.62 -5.95 -12.58
N ASP A 23 15.69 -6.03 -11.25
CA ASP A 23 14.56 -6.56 -10.46
C ASP A 23 13.35 -5.64 -10.56
N ILE A 24 13.55 -4.32 -10.57
CA ILE A 24 12.49 -3.35 -10.81
C ILE A 24 11.92 -3.49 -12.23
N ALA A 25 12.77 -3.70 -13.23
CA ALA A 25 12.33 -3.95 -14.61
C ALA A 25 11.42 -5.17 -14.70
N ARG A 26 11.84 -6.30 -14.09
CA ARG A 26 11.03 -7.52 -14.00
C ARG A 26 9.72 -7.30 -13.26
N LEU A 27 9.78 -6.61 -12.12
CA LEU A 27 8.64 -6.33 -11.24
C LEU A 27 7.56 -5.49 -11.93
N LEU A 28 7.98 -4.43 -12.62
CA LEU A 28 7.08 -3.49 -13.31
C LEU A 28 6.77 -3.91 -14.76
N LYS A 29 7.35 -5.03 -15.22
CA LYS A 29 7.26 -5.50 -16.62
C LYS A 29 7.72 -4.42 -17.62
N LEU A 30 8.79 -3.73 -17.26
CA LEU A 30 9.46 -2.71 -18.08
C LEU A 30 10.76 -3.26 -18.65
N SER A 31 11.25 -2.67 -19.74
CA SER A 31 12.62 -2.90 -20.18
C SER A 31 13.63 -2.17 -19.28
N THR A 32 14.89 -2.59 -19.30
CA THR A 32 15.97 -1.88 -18.59
C THR A 32 16.10 -0.42 -19.03
N ASP A 33 15.87 -0.12 -20.31
CA ASP A 33 15.86 1.25 -20.82
C ASP A 33 14.71 2.07 -20.23
N GLN A 34 13.52 1.50 -20.12
CA GLN A 34 12.37 2.17 -19.50
C GLN A 34 12.59 2.42 -18.00
N VAL A 35 13.29 1.53 -17.30
CA VAL A 35 13.70 1.78 -15.91
C VAL A 35 14.79 2.87 -15.83
N SER A 36 15.68 2.94 -16.81
CA SER A 36 16.65 4.03 -16.94
C SER A 36 15.96 5.38 -17.15
N GLU A 37 14.89 5.42 -17.96
CA GLU A 37 14.04 6.61 -18.13
C GLU A 37 13.38 7.04 -16.79
N LEU A 38 12.87 6.10 -15.98
CA LEU A 38 12.36 6.40 -14.64
C LEU A 38 13.44 7.05 -13.76
N TRP A 39 14.64 6.46 -13.73
CA TRP A 39 15.74 7.01 -12.93
C TRP A 39 16.19 8.40 -13.40
N LYS A 40 16.04 8.70 -14.69
CA LYS A 40 16.34 10.02 -15.27
C LYS A 40 15.18 11.01 -15.15
N ASP A 41 14.08 10.62 -14.50
CA ASP A 41 12.86 11.42 -14.39
C ASP A 41 12.25 11.78 -15.77
N GLN A 42 12.42 10.89 -16.76
CA GLN A 42 11.91 11.05 -18.14
C GLN A 42 10.63 10.24 -18.39
N ARG A 43 10.19 9.47 -17.39
CA ARG A 43 9.01 8.63 -17.44
C ARG A 43 8.28 8.69 -16.10
N GLU A 44 6.96 8.79 -16.15
CA GLU A 44 6.12 8.82 -14.95
C GLU A 44 5.74 7.40 -14.49
N LEU A 45 5.67 7.21 -13.17
CA LEU A 45 5.11 6.01 -12.56
C LEU A 45 3.59 6.09 -12.52
N ARG A 46 2.91 4.97 -12.80
CA ARG A 46 1.46 4.84 -12.61
C ARG A 46 1.14 4.48 -11.17
N VAL A 47 -0.10 4.69 -10.74
CA VAL A 47 -0.60 4.30 -9.39
C VAL A 47 -0.25 2.84 -9.06
N ALA A 48 -0.47 1.93 -10.02
CA ALA A 48 -0.18 0.51 -9.84
C ALA A 48 1.32 0.24 -9.66
N ASP A 49 2.18 1.00 -10.35
CA ASP A 49 3.64 0.87 -10.23
C ASP A 49 4.09 1.33 -8.84
N VAL A 50 3.52 2.42 -8.33
CA VAL A 50 3.79 2.93 -6.98
C VAL A 50 3.41 1.91 -5.91
N GLN A 51 2.22 1.29 -6.02
CA GLN A 51 1.80 0.23 -5.09
C GLN A 51 2.74 -0.98 -5.15
N THR A 52 3.12 -1.39 -6.36
CA THR A 52 4.00 -2.53 -6.58
C THR A 52 5.40 -2.28 -6.00
N LEU A 53 5.95 -1.09 -6.24
CA LEU A 53 7.22 -0.66 -5.66
C LEU A 53 7.15 -0.56 -4.14
N ALA A 54 6.08 0.00 -3.58
CA ALA A 54 5.90 0.12 -2.13
C ALA A 54 5.90 -1.25 -1.45
N ALA A 55 5.17 -2.22 -2.02
CA ALA A 55 5.14 -3.60 -1.53
C ALA A 55 6.53 -4.26 -1.62
N TYR A 56 7.23 -4.08 -2.74
CA TYR A 56 8.57 -4.66 -2.94
C TYR A 56 9.64 -4.05 -2.03
N LEU A 57 9.65 -2.72 -1.92
CA LEU A 57 10.59 -1.94 -1.12
C LEU A 57 10.25 -1.94 0.38
N LYS A 58 9.11 -2.52 0.76
CA LYS A 58 8.60 -2.60 2.15
C LYS A 58 8.46 -1.24 2.82
N VAL A 59 7.94 -0.26 2.08
CA VAL A 59 7.67 1.10 2.55
C VAL A 59 6.25 1.53 2.22
N ALA A 60 5.80 2.66 2.75
CA ALA A 60 4.50 3.21 2.41
C ALA A 60 4.46 3.72 0.96
N ALA A 61 3.31 3.58 0.29
CA ALA A 61 3.11 4.09 -1.07
C ALA A 61 3.28 5.61 -1.19
N ALA A 62 2.92 6.35 -0.13
CA ALA A 62 3.15 7.79 -0.05
C ALA A 62 4.64 8.14 -0.03
N GLU A 63 5.49 7.31 0.58
CA GLU A 63 6.94 7.52 0.58
C GLU A 63 7.51 7.29 -0.82
N VAL A 64 7.12 6.22 -1.50
CA VAL A 64 7.51 5.96 -2.90
C VAL A 64 7.08 7.12 -3.80
N ALA A 65 5.83 7.57 -3.70
CA ALA A 65 5.32 8.67 -4.51
C ALA A 65 6.08 9.98 -4.25
N SER A 66 6.33 10.31 -2.97
CA SER A 66 7.12 11.48 -2.60
C SER A 66 8.55 11.42 -3.13
N ARG A 67 9.16 10.24 -3.21
CA ARG A 67 10.53 10.04 -3.70
C ARG A 67 10.62 9.92 -5.22
N ALA A 68 9.53 9.54 -5.88
CA ALA A 68 9.48 9.38 -7.34
C ALA A 68 9.16 10.68 -8.09
N GLY A 69 8.77 11.75 -7.38
CA GLY A 69 8.59 13.09 -7.94
C GLY A 69 7.13 13.55 -8.00
N ILE A 70 6.93 14.83 -8.36
CA ILE A 70 5.65 15.56 -8.17
C ILE A 70 4.46 14.97 -8.93
N SER A 71 4.68 14.43 -10.15
CA SER A 71 3.60 13.84 -10.96
C SER A 71 3.19 12.43 -10.49
N THR A 72 3.87 11.87 -9.49
CA THR A 72 3.62 10.49 -9.09
C THR A 72 2.33 10.40 -8.28
N PRO A 73 1.32 9.66 -8.76
CA PRO A 73 0.03 9.61 -8.08
C PRO A 73 0.16 8.79 -6.79
N VAL A 74 -0.31 9.36 -5.68
CA VAL A 74 -0.37 8.66 -4.39
C VAL A 74 -1.55 7.69 -4.42
N PRO A 75 -1.32 6.37 -4.27
CA PRO A 75 -2.42 5.42 -4.18
C PRO A 75 -3.22 5.70 -2.91
N SER A 76 -4.50 6.05 -3.06
CA SER A 76 -5.44 6.09 -1.94
C SER A 76 -5.69 4.66 -1.47
N GLU A 77 -5.85 4.45 -0.16
CA GLU A 77 -6.24 3.13 0.34
C GLU A 77 -7.51 2.65 -0.39
N PRO A 78 -7.54 1.39 -0.83
CA PRO A 78 -8.72 0.89 -1.53
C PRO A 78 -9.89 0.91 -0.55
N LYS A 79 -10.90 1.73 -0.86
CA LYS A 79 -12.17 1.85 -0.09
C LYS A 79 -12.77 0.50 0.30
N VAL A 80 -12.53 -0.53 -0.50
CA VAL A 80 -12.94 -1.92 -0.26
C VAL A 80 -12.43 -2.49 1.08
N VAL A 81 -11.21 -2.13 1.52
CA VAL A 81 -10.68 -2.60 2.82
C VAL A 81 -11.39 -1.90 3.97
N GLU A 82 -11.63 -0.61 3.83
CA GLU A 82 -12.34 0.20 4.83
C GLU A 82 -13.81 -0.25 4.96
N GLU A 83 -14.49 -0.50 3.84
CA GLU A 83 -15.84 -1.06 3.80
C GLU A 83 -15.92 -2.45 4.47
N ARG A 84 -14.95 -3.34 4.20
CA ARG A 84 -14.88 -4.67 4.85
C ARG A 84 -14.64 -4.58 6.36
N LEU A 85 -13.82 -3.63 6.80
CA LEU A 85 -13.58 -3.40 8.23
C LEU A 85 -14.83 -2.88 8.93
N GLN A 86 -15.57 -1.97 8.28
CA GLN A 86 -16.86 -1.49 8.78
C GLN A 86 -17.87 -2.65 8.90
N GLU A 87 -18.00 -3.48 7.86
CA GLU A 87 -18.88 -4.67 7.89
C GLU A 87 -18.50 -5.61 9.04
N MET A 88 -17.20 -5.84 9.27
CA MET A 88 -16.73 -6.70 10.35
C MET A 88 -17.06 -6.12 11.74
N ASN A 89 -16.90 -4.80 11.92
CA ASN A 89 -17.24 -4.11 13.17
C ASN A 89 -18.74 -4.15 13.48
N GLU A 90 -19.59 -4.00 12.47
CA GLU A 90 -21.05 -4.12 12.63
C GLU A 90 -21.45 -5.53 13.06
N ARG A 91 -20.82 -6.55 12.45
CA ARG A 91 -21.03 -7.96 12.83
C ARG A 91 -20.60 -8.23 14.27
N LEU A 92 -19.45 -7.71 14.69
CA LEU A 92 -18.99 -7.84 16.08
C LEU A 92 -19.97 -7.19 17.06
N THR A 93 -20.42 -5.97 16.77
CA THR A 93 -21.41 -5.26 17.60
C THR A 93 -22.71 -6.07 17.75
N ARG A 94 -23.17 -6.72 16.67
CA ARG A 94 -24.35 -7.59 16.72
C ARG A 94 -24.13 -8.81 17.61
N ILE A 95 -22.97 -9.46 17.47
CA ILE A 95 -22.60 -10.64 18.28
C ILE A 95 -22.52 -10.25 19.76
N GLU A 96 -21.91 -9.11 20.10
CA GLU A 96 -21.82 -8.62 21.47
C GLU A 96 -23.21 -8.41 22.10
N ARG A 97 -24.16 -7.82 21.36
CA ARG A 97 -25.55 -7.69 21.84
C ARG A 97 -26.21 -9.03 22.08
N MET A 98 -26.09 -9.97 21.13
CA MET A 98 -26.64 -11.32 21.29
C MET A 98 -26.04 -12.04 22.51
N ILE A 99 -24.75 -11.88 22.77
CA ILE A 99 -24.10 -12.45 23.96
C ILE A 99 -24.68 -11.85 25.25
N VAL A 100 -24.92 -10.54 25.28
CA VAL A 100 -25.55 -9.88 26.44
C VAL A 100 -26.97 -10.41 26.67
N GLU A 101 -27.78 -10.54 25.61
CA GLU A 101 -29.13 -11.10 25.67
C GLU A 101 -29.13 -12.55 26.17
N LEU A 102 -28.26 -13.40 25.61
CA LEU A 102 -28.07 -14.79 26.05
C LEU A 102 -27.67 -14.86 27.52
N LYS A 103 -26.73 -14.03 27.96
CA LYS A 103 -26.33 -13.95 29.39
C LYS A 103 -27.50 -13.56 30.28
N ALA A 104 -28.33 -12.59 29.86
CA ALA A 104 -29.50 -12.18 30.62
C ALA A 104 -30.52 -13.32 30.76
N LEU A 105 -30.80 -14.07 29.69
CA LEU A 105 -31.70 -15.23 29.70
C LEU A 105 -31.20 -16.37 30.60
N VAL A 106 -29.89 -16.61 30.64
CA VAL A 106 -29.28 -17.64 31.49
C VAL A 106 -29.27 -17.24 32.97
N LEU A 107 -29.05 -15.94 33.27
CA LEU A 107 -28.95 -15.43 34.64
C LEU A 107 -30.31 -15.07 35.27
N GLN A 108 -31.34 -14.80 34.46
CA GLN A 108 -32.71 -14.53 34.89
C GLN A 108 -33.69 -15.34 34.03
N PRO A 109 -33.89 -16.64 34.32
CA PRO A 109 -34.85 -17.43 33.56
C PRO A 109 -36.25 -16.84 33.73
N PRO A 110 -37.05 -16.72 32.65
CA PRO A 110 -38.44 -16.28 32.76
C PRO A 110 -39.23 -17.23 33.68
N LYS A 111 -40.10 -16.66 34.53
CA LYS A 111 -40.99 -17.38 35.45
C LYS A 111 -42.00 -18.25 34.71
#